data_AF-A0A9Q9T4Z6-F1
#
_entry.id   AF-A0A9Q9T4Z6-F1
#
_cell.length_a   1.000
_cell.length_b   1.000
_cell.length_c   1.000
_cell.angle_alpha   90.00
_cell.angle_beta   90.00
_cell.angle_gamma   90.00
#
_symmetry.space_group_name_H-M   'P 1'
#
loop_
_entity.id
_entity.type
_entity.pdbx_description
1 polymer ?
#
loop_
_entity_poly.entity_id
_entity_poly.type
_entity_poly.pdbx_seq_one_letter_code
_entity_poly.pdbx_strand_id
1 'polypeptide(L)' 'MQKDSPTEHIDDITKEPITEESGRTIPFSFDGNDYEITLTNRHAEALRETFSKYIAAARRAHKS' A
#
# COMPACT_ATOMS: atom_id res chain seq x y z
N MET A 1 -13.77 -2.42 30.43
CA MET A 1 -13.72 -3.08 29.10
C MET A 1 -13.52 -1.98 28.09
N GLN A 2 -12.30 -1.82 27.57
CA GLN A 2 -12.02 -0.84 26.52
C GLN A 2 -12.57 -1.44 25.23
N LYS A 3 -13.59 -0.79 24.66
CA LYS A 3 -14.20 -1.22 23.41
C LYS A 3 -13.17 -0.91 22.33
N ASP A 4 -12.56 -1.94 21.73
CA ASP A 4 -11.72 -1.78 20.55
C ASP A 4 -12.54 -0.97 19.54
N SER A 5 -12.16 0.29 19.35
CA SER A 5 -12.79 1.13 18.33
C SER A 5 -12.35 0.53 17.00
N PRO A 6 -13.25 0.19 16.07
CA PRO A 6 -12.83 -0.25 14.75
C PRO A 6 -11.98 0.88 14.17
N THR A 7 -10.66 0.67 14.07
CA THR A 7 -9.76 1.59 13.39
C THR A 7 -10.24 1.64 11.96
N GLU A 8 -10.95 2.72 11.60
CA GLU A 8 -11.43 2.92 10.25
C GLU A 8 -10.19 3.10 9.37
N HIS A 9 -9.87 2.09 8.57
CA HIS A 9 -8.80 2.19 7.58
C HIS A 9 -9.32 3.08 6.45
N ILE A 10 -8.62 4.19 6.18
CA ILE A 10 -8.94 5.11 5.08
C ILE A 10 -8.04 4.76 3.89
N ASP A 11 -8.62 4.69 2.69
CA ASP A 11 -7.84 4.58 1.46
C ASP A 11 -7.17 5.93 1.18
N ASP A 12 -5.84 5.95 1.14
CA ASP A 12 -5.06 7.17 1.02
C ASP A 12 -5.21 7.85 -0.35
N ILE A 13 -5.73 7.16 -1.36
CA ILE A 13 -5.98 7.75 -2.68
C ILE A 13 -7.37 8.41 -2.73
N THR A 14 -8.43 7.69 -2.36
CA THR A 14 -9.80 8.23 -2.44
C THR A 14 -10.21 9.05 -1.22
N LYS A 15 -9.50 8.89 -0.09
CA LYS A 15 -9.86 9.45 1.22
C LYS A 15 -11.19 8.93 1.75
N GLU A 16 -11.58 7.73 1.33
CA GLU A 16 -12.80 7.06 1.74
C GLU A 16 -12.52 5.88 2.68
N PRO A 17 -13.47 5.50 3.54
CA PRO A 17 -13.36 4.30 4.37
C PRO A 17 -13.19 3.04 3.52
N ILE A 18 -12.31 2.15 3.97
CA ILE A 18 -12.17 0.82 3.40
C ILE A 18 -13.27 -0.04 4.01
N THR A 19 -14.36 -0.20 3.26
CA THR A 19 -15.56 -0.92 3.68
C THR A 19 -15.49 -2.43 3.43
N GLU A 20 -14.50 -2.91 2.68
CA GLU A 20 -14.26 -4.33 2.38
C GLU A 20 -13.16 -4.91 3.29
N GLU A 21 -13.19 -6.22 3.56
CA GLU A 21 -12.35 -6.90 4.57
C GLU A 21 -10.83 -6.92 4.28
N SER A 22 -10.31 -6.18 3.31
CA SER A 22 -8.87 -6.14 3.09
C SER A 22 -8.41 -4.84 2.42
N GLY A 23 -8.21 -3.84 3.27
CA GLY A 23 -7.22 -2.80 3.04
C GLY A 23 -5.87 -3.23 3.60
N ARG A 24 -4.77 -2.75 3.04
CA ARG A 24 -3.45 -2.94 3.63
C ARG A 24 -2.55 -1.74 3.45
N THR A 25 -1.69 -1.53 4.42
CA THR A 25 -0.59 -0.58 4.34
C THR A 25 0.57 -1.21 3.57
N ILE A 26 1.08 -0.50 2.57
CA ILE A 26 2.17 -0.93 1.71
C ILE A 26 3.36 -0.01 1.95
N PRO A 27 4.48 -0.51 2.47
CA PRO A 27 5.73 0.21 2.43
C PRO A 27 6.31 0.18 1.02
N PHE A 28 6.81 1.30 0.54
CA PHE A 28 7.55 1.40 -0.71
C PHE A 28 8.60 2.51 -0.63
N SER A 29 9.61 2.45 -1.48
CA SER A 29 10.66 3.47 -1.53
C SER A 29 10.77 4.04 -2.93
N PHE A 30 11.01 5.35 -3.02
CA PHE A 30 11.25 6.05 -4.28
C PHE A 30 12.35 7.10 -4.07
N ASP A 31 13.38 7.06 -4.93
CA ASP A 31 14.57 7.93 -4.85
C ASP A 31 15.21 8.02 -3.45
N GLY A 32 15.27 6.88 -2.76
CA GLY A 32 15.92 6.75 -1.45
C GLY A 32 15.08 7.25 -0.26
N ASN A 33 13.83 7.67 -0.49
CA ASN A 33 12.88 7.99 0.57
C ASN A 33 11.88 6.85 0.77
N ASP A 34 11.58 6.54 2.02
CA ASP A 34 10.60 5.52 2.40
C ASP A 34 9.23 6.14 2.62
N TYR A 35 8.20 5.46 2.12
CA TYR A 35 6.81 5.87 2.20
C TYR A 35 5.94 4.69 2.64
N GLU A 36 4.82 5.02 3.27
CA GLU A 36 3.75 4.07 3.55
C GLU A 36 2.44 4.60 2.95
N ILE A 37 1.63 3.69 2.42
CA ILE A 37 0.31 4.04 1.87
C ILE A 37 -0.71 2.96 2.22
N THR A 38 -1.86 3.36 2.77
CA THR A 38 -2.97 2.47 3.10
C THR A 38 -3.96 2.45 1.95
N LEU A 39 -4.18 1.28 1.37
CA LEU A 39 -4.96 1.11 0.15
C LEU A 39 -5.98 -0.02 0.28
N THR A 40 -7.12 0.14 -0.39
CA THR A 40 -7.98 -0.98 -0.79
C THR A 40 -7.18 -2.01 -1.62
N ASN A 41 -7.62 -3.27 -1.64
CA ASN A 41 -7.01 -4.30 -2.49
C ASN A 41 -6.86 -3.87 -3.96
N ARG A 42 -7.89 -3.23 -4.52
CA ARG A 42 -7.88 -2.76 -5.91
C ARG A 42 -6.76 -1.75 -6.16
N HIS A 43 -6.62 -0.73 -5.32
CA HIS A 43 -5.52 0.24 -5.46
C HIS A 43 -4.16 -0.39 -5.15
N ALA A 44 -4.11 -1.31 -4.20
CA ALA A 44 -2.91 -2.07 -3.87
C ALA A 44 -2.41 -2.95 -5.02
N GLU A 45 -3.31 -3.50 -5.83
CA GLU A 45 -3.00 -4.24 -7.05
C GLU A 45 -2.52 -3.28 -8.14
N ALA A 46 -3.25 -2.18 -8.38
CA ALA A 46 -2.86 -1.14 -9.34
C ALA A 46 -1.45 -0.56 -9.07
N LEU A 47 -1.07 -0.40 -7.81
CA LEU A 47 0.29 0.02 -7.43
C LEU A 47 1.35 -1.00 -7.90
N ARG A 48 1.11 -2.29 -7.68
CA ARG A 48 2.03 -3.36 -8.09
C ARG A 48 2.12 -3.47 -9.61
N GLU A 49 0.99 -3.36 -10.29
CA GLU A 49 0.95 -3.35 -11.75
C GLU A 49 1.75 -2.18 -12.33
N THR A 50 1.59 -0.98 -11.76
CA THR A 50 2.36 0.21 -12.16
C THR A 50 3.87 0.00 -12.05
N PHE A 51 4.32 -0.66 -10.98
CA PHE A 51 5.75 -0.97 -10.81
C PHE A 51 6.25 -2.17 -11.62
N SER A 52 5.36 -3.03 -12.12
CA SER A 52 5.71 -4.34 -12.70
C SER A 52 6.76 -4.24 -13.81
N LYS A 53 6.59 -3.29 -14.75
CA LYS A 53 7.52 -3.07 -15.87
C LYS A 53 8.92 -2.69 -15.40
N TYR A 54 9.01 -1.84 -14.37
CA TYR A 54 10.29 -1.37 -13.85
C TYR A 54 10.98 -2.45 -13.04
N ILE A 55 10.23 -3.18 -12.20
CA ILE A 55 10.74 -4.32 -11.43
C ILE A 55 11.28 -5.41 -12.37
N ALA A 56 10.58 -5.71 -13.46
CA ALA A 56 11.01 -6.72 -14.43
C ALA A 56 12.33 -6.36 -15.14
N ALA A 57 12.59 -5.08 -15.37
CA ALA A 57 13.81 -4.59 -16.03
C ALA A 57 14.97 -4.33 -15.05
N ALA A 58 14.67 -4.08 -13.78
CA ALA A 58 15.66 -3.71 -12.77
C ALA A 58 16.49 -4.91 -12.29
N ARG A 59 17.73 -4.66 -11.86
CA ARG A 59 18.45 -5.61 -10.98
C ARG A 59 18.13 -5.26 -9.53
N ARG A 60 18.06 -6.28 -8.66
CA ARG A 60 17.98 -6.06 -7.21
C ARG A 60 19.26 -5.35 -6.74
N ALA A 61 19.10 -4.16 -6.16
CA ALA A 61 20.23 -3.37 -5.65
C ALA A 61 20.80 -3.97 -4.35
N HIS A 62 19.93 -4.45 -3.47
CA HIS A 62 20.27 -5.16 -2.24
C HIS A 62 19.29 -6.30 -1.97
N LYS A 63 19.71 -7.30 -1.19
CA LYS A 63 18.81 -8.33 -0.65
C LYS A 63 18.36 -7.84 0.73
N SER A 64 17.16 -7.28 0.80
CA SER A 64 16.39 -7.16 2.04
C SER A 64 16.06 -8.54 2.58
#